data_AF-X0WF30-F1
#
_entry.id   AF-X0WF30-F1
#
_cell.length_a   1.000
_cell.length_b   1.000
_cell.length_c   1.000
_cell.angle_alpha   90.00
_cell.angle_beta   90.00
_cell.angle_gamma   90.00
#
_symmetry.space_group_name_H-M   'P 1'
#
loop_
_entity.id
_entity.type
_entity.pdbx_description
1 polymer ?
#
loop_
_entity_poly.entity_id
_entity_poly.type
_entity_poly.pdbx_seq_one_letter_code
_entity_poly.pdbx_strand_id
1 'polypeptide(L)'
;APQAFSRYILPLVHHKNKFGVKTTLVDVEDVYQQMYWHGRDKAEKIKYFIKKAIEEWGIKYVLLVGGRKNQRATETWWIPVRYSHLDRKYEHLVERKFISDLYFADIYDENGDFSSWDTNNNGMYGEWPEDKAAKDIPDLYPDVYVGRLPCRNAMEVRIMVNKIIKYEAGRCSDSWFKTMIVVAGDTYPEKTDYYDGEVYTQMGLDMMPGFHPVKLWTSDGSLKNWVDVVKAMNKGCGFIWFSGHGNPAT
;
A
#
# COMPACT_ATOMS: atom_id res chain seq x y z
N ALA A 1 0.84 -15.94 0.79
CA ALA A 1 1.75 -15.60 1.92
C ALA A 1 2.91 -16.60 1.93
N PRO A 2 4.10 -16.36 2.52
CA PRO A 2 5.08 -17.43 2.67
C PRO A 2 4.55 -18.50 3.64
N GLN A 3 4.89 -19.77 3.41
CA GLN A 3 4.47 -20.91 4.24
C GLN A 3 4.76 -20.67 5.74
N ALA A 4 5.86 -19.99 6.05
CA ALA A 4 6.25 -19.61 7.41
C ALA A 4 5.20 -18.76 8.15
N PHE A 5 4.32 -18.05 7.42
CA PHE A 5 3.27 -17.20 7.96
C PHE A 5 1.88 -17.85 7.96
N SER A 6 1.69 -18.97 7.26
CA SER A 6 0.36 -19.54 6.95
C SER A 6 -0.47 -19.81 8.20
N ARG A 7 0.13 -20.43 9.23
CA ARG A 7 -0.59 -20.71 10.51
C ARG A 7 -1.12 -19.46 11.22
N TYR A 8 -0.48 -18.31 11.03
CA TYR A 8 -0.87 -17.06 11.68
C TYR A 8 -1.89 -16.26 10.86
N ILE A 9 -2.02 -16.57 9.57
CA ILE A 9 -3.00 -15.95 8.66
C ILE A 9 -4.33 -16.69 8.64
N LEU A 10 -4.36 -17.99 8.91
CA LEU A 10 -5.60 -18.79 8.94
C LEU A 10 -6.75 -18.16 9.76
N PRO A 11 -6.52 -17.54 10.94
CA PRO A 11 -7.61 -16.85 11.66
C PRO A 11 -8.29 -15.75 10.84
N LEU A 12 -7.52 -14.99 10.05
CA LEU A 12 -8.08 -13.95 9.17
C LEU A 12 -8.88 -14.57 8.03
N VAL A 13 -8.39 -15.66 7.45
CA VAL A 13 -9.11 -16.40 6.39
C VAL A 13 -10.45 -16.90 6.90
N HIS A 14 -10.50 -17.52 8.08
CA HIS A 14 -11.74 -17.97 8.70
C HIS A 14 -12.67 -16.80 9.01
N HIS A 15 -12.13 -15.69 9.52
CA HIS A 15 -12.89 -14.48 9.77
C HIS A 15 -13.55 -13.94 8.49
N LYS A 16 -12.77 -13.73 7.42
CA LYS A 16 -13.30 -13.24 6.15
C LYS A 16 -14.38 -14.15 5.56
N ASN A 17 -14.17 -15.45 5.57
CA ASN A 17 -15.17 -16.42 5.11
C ASN A 17 -16.45 -16.37 5.97
N LYS A 18 -16.33 -16.19 7.29
CA LYS A 18 -17.48 -16.02 8.19
C LYS A 18 -18.30 -14.76 7.87
N PHE A 19 -17.64 -13.69 7.43
CA PHE A 19 -18.28 -12.42 7.05
C PHE A 19 -18.65 -12.35 5.56
N GLY A 20 -18.70 -13.49 4.86
CA GLY A 20 -19.19 -13.57 3.48
C GLY A 20 -18.18 -13.20 2.39
N VAL A 21 -16.92 -12.94 2.76
CA VAL A 21 -15.84 -12.70 1.81
C VAL A 21 -15.07 -13.99 1.59
N LYS A 22 -15.41 -14.73 0.53
CA LYS A 22 -14.74 -15.98 0.16
C LYS A 22 -13.24 -15.76 0.03
N THR A 23 -12.47 -16.45 0.87
CA THR A 23 -11.02 -16.23 1.00
C THR A 23 -10.28 -17.55 1.00
N THR A 24 -9.28 -17.67 0.14
CA THR A 24 -8.36 -18.81 0.05
C THR A 24 -6.94 -18.35 0.38
N LEU A 25 -6.23 -19.11 1.21
CA LEU A 25 -4.81 -18.90 1.45
C LEU A 25 -3.99 -19.71 0.44
N VAL A 26 -3.06 -19.05 -0.24
CA VAL A 26 -2.09 -19.69 -1.12
C VAL A 26 -0.68 -19.38 -0.63
N ASP A 27 0.14 -20.41 -0.51
CA ASP A 27 1.55 -20.29 -0.15
C ASP A 27 2.35 -19.77 -1.36
N VAL A 28 3.25 -18.81 -1.14
CA VAL A 28 3.99 -18.19 -2.25
C VAL A 28 4.97 -19.18 -2.89
N GLU A 29 5.45 -20.13 -2.10
CA GLU A 29 6.26 -21.25 -2.57
C GLU A 29 5.49 -22.10 -3.59
N ASP A 30 4.21 -22.39 -3.34
CA ASP A 30 3.34 -23.11 -4.28
C ASP A 30 3.07 -22.30 -5.54
N VAL A 31 2.90 -20.98 -5.41
CA VAL A 31 2.78 -20.07 -6.57
C VAL A 31 3.98 -20.20 -7.49
N TYR A 32 5.19 -20.22 -6.94
CA TYR A 32 6.41 -20.36 -7.75
C TYR A 32 6.50 -21.71 -8.46
N GLN A 33 6.01 -22.79 -7.84
CA GLN A 33 5.95 -24.11 -8.45
C GLN A 33 4.89 -24.19 -9.56
N GLN A 34 3.70 -23.67 -9.31
CA GLN A 34 2.61 -23.69 -10.29
C GLN A 34 2.94 -22.82 -11.51
N MET A 35 3.57 -21.67 -11.29
CA MET A 35 3.99 -20.75 -12.35
C MET A 35 5.41 -21.06 -12.81
N TYR A 36 5.89 -22.31 -12.73
CA TYR A 36 7.26 -22.66 -13.10
C TYR A 36 7.61 -22.21 -14.54
N TRP A 37 6.72 -22.46 -15.51
CA TRP A 37 6.88 -22.10 -16.93
C TRP A 37 6.45 -20.67 -17.30
N HIS A 38 5.91 -19.90 -16.34
CA HIS A 38 5.46 -18.52 -16.56
C HIS A 38 6.30 -17.54 -15.73
N GLY A 39 6.44 -16.31 -16.20
CA GLY A 39 7.15 -15.25 -15.48
C GLY A 39 8.67 -15.41 -15.40
N ARG A 40 9.37 -14.33 -15.74
CA ARG A 40 10.83 -14.17 -15.76
C ARG A 40 11.45 -14.23 -14.36
N ASP A 41 10.72 -13.76 -13.35
CA ASP A 41 11.17 -13.73 -11.96
C ASP A 41 10.02 -14.04 -10.97
N LYS A 42 10.34 -14.04 -9.67
CA LYS A 42 9.38 -14.35 -8.60
C LYS A 42 8.21 -13.35 -8.55
N ALA A 43 8.42 -12.08 -8.85
CA ALA A 43 7.34 -11.10 -8.83
C ALA A 43 6.41 -11.31 -10.03
N GLU A 44 6.96 -11.58 -11.22
CA GLU A 44 6.13 -11.86 -12.39
C GLU A 44 5.39 -13.19 -12.28
N LYS A 45 5.98 -14.21 -11.64
CA LYS A 45 5.28 -15.45 -11.29
C LYS A 45 4.05 -15.19 -10.41
N ILE A 46 4.16 -14.30 -9.42
CA ILE A 46 3.00 -13.90 -8.59
C ILE A 46 1.96 -13.18 -9.46
N LYS A 47 2.38 -12.29 -10.35
CA LYS A 47 1.47 -11.57 -11.26
C LYS A 47 0.70 -12.53 -12.19
N TYR A 48 1.38 -13.51 -12.80
CA TYR A 48 0.72 -14.56 -13.59
C TYR A 48 -0.24 -15.42 -12.76
N PHE A 49 0.11 -15.72 -11.51
CA PHE A 49 -0.80 -16.45 -10.63
C PHE A 49 -2.05 -15.64 -10.29
N ILE A 50 -1.91 -14.33 -10.07
CA ILE A 50 -3.05 -13.43 -9.87
C ILE A 50 -3.94 -13.42 -11.12
N LYS A 51 -3.34 -13.31 -12.32
CA LYS A 51 -4.07 -13.45 -13.60
C LYS A 51 -4.89 -14.73 -13.64
N LYS A 52 -4.25 -15.89 -13.39
CA LYS A 52 -4.92 -17.20 -13.34
C LYS A 52 -6.04 -17.23 -12.30
N ALA A 53 -5.83 -16.68 -11.11
CA ALA A 53 -6.84 -16.63 -10.06
C ALA A 53 -8.03 -15.71 -10.42
N ILE A 54 -7.82 -14.65 -11.18
CA ILE A 54 -8.90 -13.82 -11.73
C ILE A 54 -9.72 -14.65 -12.72
N GLU A 55 -9.06 -15.32 -13.66
CA GLU A 55 -9.72 -16.06 -14.75
C GLU A 55 -10.43 -17.33 -14.26
N GLU A 56 -9.82 -18.09 -13.35
CA GLU A 56 -10.35 -19.38 -12.90
C GLU A 56 -11.22 -19.25 -11.64
N TRP A 57 -10.90 -18.33 -10.73
CA TRP A 57 -11.59 -18.22 -9.44
C TRP A 57 -12.45 -16.96 -9.32
N GLY A 58 -12.34 -16.02 -10.26
CA GLY A 58 -13.11 -14.78 -10.25
C GLY A 58 -12.77 -13.85 -9.08
N ILE A 59 -11.52 -13.88 -8.59
CA ILE A 59 -11.13 -13.05 -7.44
C ILE A 59 -11.27 -11.55 -7.74
N LYS A 60 -11.54 -10.77 -6.68
CA LYS A 60 -11.56 -9.30 -6.73
C LYS A 60 -10.52 -8.66 -5.82
N TYR A 61 -9.98 -9.41 -4.87
CA TYR A 61 -9.04 -8.90 -3.87
C TYR A 61 -7.84 -9.83 -3.75
N VAL A 62 -6.66 -9.24 -3.61
CA VAL A 62 -5.41 -9.91 -3.27
C VAL A 62 -4.81 -9.25 -2.04
N LEU A 63 -4.52 -10.04 -1.01
CA LEU A 63 -3.77 -9.59 0.16
C LEU A 63 -2.40 -10.25 0.20
N LEU A 64 -1.36 -9.50 -0.13
CA LEU A 64 0.03 -9.93 -0.02
C LEU A 64 0.48 -9.86 1.44
N VAL A 65 0.78 -11.00 2.06
CA VAL A 65 1.29 -11.02 3.43
C VAL A 65 2.78 -11.32 3.41
N GLY A 66 3.58 -10.28 3.65
CA GLY A 66 5.04 -10.35 3.74
C GLY A 66 5.69 -9.07 3.22
N GLY A 67 6.68 -8.56 3.96
CA GLY A 67 7.49 -7.39 3.59
C GLY A 67 8.97 -7.73 3.44
N ARG A 68 9.83 -6.75 3.74
CA ARG A 68 11.28 -6.99 3.88
C ARG A 68 11.53 -7.95 5.03
N LYS A 69 12.52 -8.83 4.90
CA LYS A 69 12.91 -9.75 5.99
C LYS A 69 13.71 -9.04 7.08
N ASN A 70 14.41 -7.97 6.72
CA ASN A 70 15.24 -7.17 7.62
C ASN A 70 15.54 -5.78 7.00
N GLN A 71 16.20 -4.91 7.76
CA GLN A 71 16.61 -3.56 7.37
C GLN A 71 18.06 -3.49 6.84
N ARG A 72 18.67 -4.62 6.43
CA ARG A 72 20.04 -4.62 5.88
C ARG A 72 20.10 -3.92 4.53
N ALA A 73 21.25 -3.40 4.13
CA ALA A 73 21.45 -2.75 2.83
C ALA A 73 21.03 -3.66 1.66
N THR A 74 21.39 -4.95 1.71
CA THR A 74 20.90 -5.94 0.76
C THR A 74 19.45 -6.30 1.07
N GLU A 75 18.57 -5.97 0.15
CA GLU A 75 17.16 -6.23 0.32
C GLU A 75 16.84 -7.72 0.19
N THR A 76 16.03 -8.20 1.12
CA THR A 76 15.49 -9.55 1.07
C THR A 76 14.01 -9.47 1.43
N TRP A 77 13.17 -10.16 0.66
CA TRP A 77 11.72 -10.03 0.72
C TRP A 77 11.04 -11.37 1.00
N TRP A 78 10.01 -11.37 1.84
CA TRP A 78 9.12 -12.53 2.00
C TRP A 78 8.23 -12.71 0.77
N ILE A 79 7.64 -11.62 0.32
CA ILE A 79 6.92 -11.50 -0.94
C ILE A 79 7.63 -10.39 -1.74
N PRO A 80 8.14 -10.67 -2.94
CA PRO A 80 8.90 -9.69 -3.72
C PRO A 80 8.05 -8.44 -4.00
N VAL A 81 8.74 -7.36 -4.30
CA VAL A 81 8.17 -6.09 -4.81
C VAL A 81 8.58 -5.93 -6.26
N ARG A 82 7.89 -5.05 -6.98
CA ARG A 82 8.36 -4.59 -8.28
C ARG A 82 8.94 -3.20 -8.15
N TYR A 83 10.12 -2.99 -8.72
CA TYR A 83 10.68 -1.65 -8.92
C TYR A 83 10.24 -1.11 -10.28
N SER A 84 9.59 0.06 -10.29
CA SER A 84 9.37 0.87 -11.48
C SER A 84 10.57 1.79 -11.70
N HIS A 85 11.12 1.82 -12.91
CA HIS A 85 12.31 2.61 -13.28
C HIS A 85 11.92 3.94 -13.93
N LEU A 86 11.13 4.73 -13.21
CA LEU A 86 10.91 6.13 -13.51
C LEU A 86 12.10 6.94 -12.97
N ASP A 87 12.92 7.49 -13.85
CA ASP A 87 14.03 8.35 -13.46
C ASP A 87 13.54 9.78 -13.35
N ARG A 88 13.41 10.27 -12.11
CA ARG A 88 13.01 11.64 -11.84
C ARG A 88 14.08 12.35 -11.02
N LYS A 89 14.56 13.46 -11.56
CA LYS A 89 15.46 14.36 -10.86
C LYS A 89 14.68 15.29 -9.96
N TYR A 90 14.87 15.13 -8.66
CA TYR A 90 14.57 16.17 -7.68
C TYR A 90 15.87 16.92 -7.37
N GLU A 91 15.77 18.22 -7.06
CA GLU A 91 16.94 19.09 -6.83
C GLU A 91 17.94 18.54 -5.79
N HIS A 92 17.45 17.74 -4.84
CA HIS A 92 18.22 17.20 -3.72
C HIS A 92 18.24 15.67 -3.65
N LEU A 93 17.59 14.97 -4.59
CA LEU A 93 17.52 13.51 -4.59
C LEU A 93 17.32 12.99 -6.02
N VAL A 94 18.17 12.06 -6.44
CA VAL A 94 17.96 11.29 -7.66
C VAL A 94 17.22 10.01 -7.28
N GLU A 95 15.93 9.93 -7.60
CA GLU A 95 15.13 8.72 -7.44
C GLU A 95 15.01 8.02 -8.78
N ARG A 96 15.88 7.02 -9.02
CA ARG A 96 15.91 6.29 -10.30
C ARG A 96 14.84 5.20 -10.42
N LYS A 97 14.29 4.79 -9.27
CA LYS A 97 13.29 3.73 -9.18
C LYS A 97 12.62 3.72 -7.82
N PHE A 98 11.36 3.27 -7.79
CA PHE A 98 10.58 3.11 -6.57
C PHE A 98 9.78 1.80 -6.59
N ILE A 99 9.35 1.33 -5.42
CA ILE A 99 8.55 0.12 -5.30
C ILE A 99 7.09 0.39 -5.68
N SER A 100 6.46 -0.54 -6.39
CA SER A 100 5.05 -0.42 -6.75
C SER A 100 4.35 -1.77 -6.69
N ASP A 101 3.36 -1.89 -5.79
CA ASP A 101 2.44 -3.03 -5.76
C ASP A 101 1.30 -2.88 -6.79
N LEU A 102 1.16 -1.71 -7.44
CA LEU A 102 0.26 -1.54 -8.59
C LEU A 102 0.62 -2.54 -9.70
N TYR A 103 1.90 -2.92 -9.82
CA TYR A 103 2.35 -3.98 -10.72
C TYR A 103 1.58 -5.30 -10.55
N PHE A 104 1.17 -5.65 -9.33
CA PHE A 104 0.41 -6.88 -9.08
C PHE A 104 -1.10 -6.71 -9.33
N ALA A 105 -1.55 -5.48 -9.53
CA ALA A 105 -2.96 -5.13 -9.68
C ALA A 105 -3.34 -4.88 -11.15
N ASP A 106 -2.45 -4.26 -11.93
CA ASP A 106 -2.54 -4.04 -13.37
C ASP A 106 -2.11 -5.33 -14.08
N ILE A 107 -3.07 -6.13 -14.55
CA ILE A 107 -2.86 -7.47 -15.12
C ILE A 107 -2.97 -7.45 -16.64
N TYR A 108 -3.92 -6.70 -17.17
CA TYR A 108 -4.20 -6.62 -18.60
C TYR A 108 -3.94 -5.22 -19.12
N ASP A 109 -3.49 -5.11 -20.37
CA ASP A 109 -3.45 -3.84 -21.08
C ASP A 109 -4.80 -3.52 -21.75
N GLU A 110 -4.86 -2.38 -22.44
CA GLU A 110 -6.04 -1.91 -23.17
C GLU A 110 -6.58 -2.90 -24.22
N ASN A 111 -5.74 -3.83 -24.70
CA ASN A 111 -6.10 -4.85 -25.68
C ASN A 111 -6.51 -6.19 -25.01
N GLY A 112 -6.39 -6.27 -23.69
CA GLY A 112 -6.62 -7.50 -22.92
C GLY A 112 -5.41 -8.44 -22.88
N ASP A 113 -4.24 -7.99 -23.35
CA ASP A 113 -2.99 -8.75 -23.29
C ASP A 113 -2.30 -8.56 -21.92
N PHE A 114 -1.37 -9.45 -21.57
CA PHE A 114 -0.70 -9.37 -20.26
C PHE A 114 0.20 -8.13 -20.15
N SER A 115 -0.14 -7.22 -19.23
CA SER A 115 0.62 -6.02 -18.92
C SER A 115 1.92 -6.36 -18.19
N SER A 116 3.00 -6.63 -18.93
CA SER A 116 4.26 -7.12 -18.34
C SER A 116 5.05 -6.05 -17.57
N TRP A 117 4.74 -4.77 -17.83
CA TRP A 117 5.52 -3.58 -17.47
C TRP A 117 6.93 -3.51 -18.07
N ASP A 118 7.31 -4.41 -18.96
CA ASP A 118 8.63 -4.44 -19.61
C ASP A 118 8.38 -4.73 -21.10
N THR A 119 8.00 -3.68 -21.83
CA THR A 119 7.58 -3.71 -23.23
C THR A 119 8.76 -4.06 -24.15
N ASN A 120 9.96 -3.64 -23.78
CA ASN A 120 11.17 -3.86 -24.55
C ASN A 120 11.97 -5.13 -24.15
N ASN A 121 11.50 -5.87 -23.13
CA ASN A 121 12.07 -7.10 -22.60
C ASN A 121 13.52 -6.99 -22.10
N ASN A 122 13.89 -5.84 -21.52
CA ASN A 122 15.23 -5.62 -20.98
C ASN A 122 15.37 -5.92 -19.47
N GLY A 123 14.27 -6.28 -18.79
CA GLY A 123 14.23 -6.57 -17.36
C GLY A 123 14.17 -5.34 -16.45
N MET A 124 14.05 -4.14 -17.04
CA MET A 124 13.66 -2.91 -16.37
C MET A 124 12.17 -2.73 -16.57
N TYR A 125 11.45 -2.55 -15.47
CA TYR A 125 10.00 -2.47 -15.50
C TYR A 125 9.53 -1.03 -15.30
N GLY A 126 8.51 -0.60 -16.04
CA GLY A 126 7.97 0.75 -16.01
C GLY A 126 9.06 1.78 -16.28
N GLU A 127 9.94 1.50 -17.24
CA GLU A 127 11.09 2.31 -17.59
C GLU A 127 10.65 3.61 -18.27
N TRP A 128 10.97 4.72 -17.61
CA TRP A 128 10.84 6.05 -18.17
C TRP A 128 12.06 6.89 -17.77
N PRO A 129 13.06 6.98 -18.66
CA PRO A 129 14.27 7.74 -18.39
C PRO A 129 14.04 9.25 -18.40
N GLU A 130 14.83 9.98 -17.62
CA GLU A 130 14.81 11.43 -17.57
C GLU A 130 15.02 12.03 -18.97
N ASP A 131 14.24 13.08 -19.29
CA ASP A 131 14.28 13.82 -20.55
C ASP A 131 14.12 12.96 -21.83
N LYS A 132 13.52 11.77 -21.70
CA LYS A 132 13.24 10.86 -22.82
C LYS A 132 11.79 10.39 -22.82
N ALA A 133 11.37 9.85 -23.96
CA ALA A 133 10.11 9.14 -24.05
C ALA A 133 10.13 7.87 -23.19
N ALA A 134 8.97 7.50 -22.65
CA ALA A 134 8.76 6.25 -21.95
C ALA A 134 9.22 5.07 -22.82
N LYS A 135 9.90 4.10 -22.19
CA LYS A 135 10.39 2.88 -22.84
C LYS A 135 9.43 1.72 -22.64
N ASP A 136 8.76 1.70 -21.49
CA ASP A 136 7.64 0.80 -21.21
C ASP A 136 6.33 1.57 -21.16
N ILE A 137 5.27 0.91 -21.62
CA ILE A 137 3.93 1.49 -21.69
C ILE A 137 2.99 0.56 -20.91
N PRO A 138 3.09 0.53 -19.56
CA PRO A 138 2.10 -0.16 -18.75
C PRO A 138 0.75 0.55 -18.85
N ASP A 139 -0.33 -0.22 -18.73
CA ASP A 139 -1.69 0.33 -18.76
C ASP A 139 -2.02 1.14 -17.49
N LEU A 140 -1.50 0.70 -16.34
CA LEU A 140 -1.65 1.34 -15.03
C LEU A 140 -3.08 1.34 -14.49
N TYR A 141 -4.03 0.63 -15.11
CA TYR A 141 -5.36 0.43 -14.58
C TYR A 141 -5.42 -0.85 -13.73
N PRO A 142 -5.79 -0.78 -12.44
CA PRO A 142 -5.92 -1.97 -11.60
C PRO A 142 -7.11 -2.87 -12.03
N ASP A 143 -6.85 -4.14 -12.33
CA ASP A 143 -7.86 -5.18 -12.59
C ASP A 143 -8.35 -5.88 -11.32
N VAL A 144 -7.56 -5.79 -10.25
CA VAL A 144 -7.83 -6.43 -8.96
C VAL A 144 -7.37 -5.53 -7.80
N TYR A 145 -8.12 -5.51 -6.71
CA TYR A 145 -7.74 -4.73 -5.53
C TYR A 145 -6.58 -5.42 -4.81
N VAL A 146 -5.40 -4.79 -4.79
CA VAL A 146 -4.21 -5.29 -4.10
C VAL A 146 -3.97 -4.52 -2.81
N GLY A 147 -3.75 -5.25 -1.71
CA GLY A 147 -3.22 -4.71 -0.46
C GLY A 147 -2.03 -5.55 0.04
N ARG A 148 -1.18 -4.96 0.87
CA ARG A 148 -0.04 -5.65 1.50
C ARG A 148 -0.04 -5.48 3.01
N LEU A 149 0.18 -6.58 3.73
CA LEU A 149 0.66 -6.57 5.11
C LEU A 149 2.17 -6.79 5.09
N PRO A 150 3.01 -5.74 5.20
CA PRO A 150 4.46 -5.84 5.01
C PRO A 150 5.18 -6.41 6.25
N CYS A 151 4.67 -7.51 6.81
CA CYS A 151 5.20 -8.13 8.00
C CYS A 151 6.57 -8.77 7.74
N ARG A 152 7.51 -8.53 8.67
CA ARG A 152 8.87 -9.08 8.68
C ARG A 152 8.96 -10.41 9.39
N ASN A 153 8.03 -10.68 10.31
CA ASN A 153 8.00 -11.90 11.12
C ASN A 153 6.58 -12.29 11.55
N ALA A 154 6.46 -13.46 12.15
CA ALA A 154 5.21 -14.03 12.64
C ALA A 154 4.47 -13.19 13.69
N MET A 155 5.19 -12.46 14.54
CA MET A 155 4.59 -11.60 15.57
C MET A 155 3.84 -10.43 14.92
N GLU A 156 4.47 -9.76 13.95
CA GLU A 156 3.85 -8.68 13.19
C GLU A 156 2.60 -9.18 12.44
N VAL A 157 2.64 -10.39 11.87
CA VAL A 157 1.46 -11.01 11.24
C VAL A 157 0.32 -11.17 12.24
N ARG A 158 0.60 -11.75 13.42
CA ARG A 158 -0.42 -11.91 14.47
C ARG A 158 -1.01 -10.58 14.93
N ILE A 159 -0.17 -9.56 15.08
CA ILE A 159 -0.63 -8.21 15.47
C ILE A 159 -1.59 -7.66 14.40
N MET A 160 -1.21 -7.71 13.12
CA MET A 160 -2.05 -7.18 12.04
C MET A 160 -3.36 -7.95 11.90
N VAL A 161 -3.31 -9.29 11.91
CA VAL A 161 -4.50 -10.16 11.86
C VAL A 161 -5.46 -9.84 13.00
N ASN A 162 -4.96 -9.76 14.24
CA ASN A 162 -5.80 -9.47 15.40
C ASN A 162 -6.43 -8.08 15.32
N LYS A 163 -5.71 -7.06 14.84
CA LYS A 163 -6.27 -5.72 14.65
C LYS A 163 -7.41 -5.72 13.62
N ILE A 164 -7.20 -6.37 12.47
CA ILE A 164 -8.20 -6.44 11.39
C ILE A 164 -9.45 -7.16 11.90
N ILE A 165 -9.28 -8.36 12.48
CA ILE A 165 -10.40 -9.13 13.04
C ILE A 165 -11.15 -8.33 14.10
N LYS A 166 -10.43 -7.65 15.00
CA LYS A 166 -11.06 -6.83 16.06
C LYS A 166 -11.86 -5.66 15.48
N TYR A 167 -11.33 -5.01 14.44
CA TYR A 167 -12.01 -3.90 13.77
C TYR A 167 -13.28 -4.36 13.03
N GLU A 168 -13.25 -5.55 12.43
CA GLU A 168 -14.35 -6.08 11.62
C GLU A 168 -15.40 -6.87 12.44
N ALA A 169 -15.03 -7.39 13.62
CA ALA A 169 -15.92 -8.22 14.44
C ALA A 169 -17.10 -7.48 15.06
N GLY A 170 -17.13 -6.15 15.04
CA GLY A 170 -18.23 -5.38 15.62
C GLY A 170 -18.07 -3.87 15.45
N ARG A 171 -19.11 -3.15 15.88
CA ARG A 171 -19.12 -1.69 15.84
C ARG A 171 -18.08 -1.12 16.81
N CYS A 172 -17.19 -0.28 16.28
CA CYS A 172 -16.28 0.51 17.09
C CYS A 172 -17.05 1.53 17.95
N SER A 173 -16.56 1.85 19.14
CA SER A 173 -17.21 2.86 19.99
C SER A 173 -17.15 4.23 19.34
N ASP A 174 -18.31 4.89 19.24
CA ASP A 174 -18.40 6.27 18.76
C ASP A 174 -17.52 7.23 19.56
N SER A 175 -17.24 6.91 20.83
CA SER A 175 -16.42 7.73 21.74
C SER A 175 -15.00 8.00 21.24
N TRP A 176 -14.49 7.19 20.31
CA TRP A 176 -13.19 7.40 19.67
C TRP A 176 -13.27 7.28 18.15
N PHE A 177 -14.16 6.43 17.61
CA PHE A 177 -14.22 6.17 16.18
C PHE A 177 -14.68 7.40 15.41
N LYS A 178 -15.62 8.19 15.94
CA LYS A 178 -16.08 9.42 15.27
C LYS A 178 -15.09 10.58 15.34
N THR A 179 -13.90 10.40 15.88
CA THR A 179 -12.86 11.43 15.86
C THR A 179 -12.04 11.31 14.57
N MET A 180 -11.91 12.41 13.82
CA MET A 180 -10.99 12.53 12.68
C MET A 180 -9.89 13.52 13.05
N ILE A 181 -8.64 13.05 13.07
CA ILE A 181 -7.47 13.91 13.29
C ILE A 181 -6.95 14.37 11.93
N VAL A 182 -6.72 15.66 11.78
CA VAL A 182 -6.02 16.21 10.62
C VAL A 182 -4.73 16.89 11.06
N VAL A 183 -3.65 16.63 10.33
CA VAL A 183 -2.30 17.14 10.62
C VAL A 183 -1.79 17.83 9.37
N ALA A 184 -1.53 19.13 9.45
CA ALA A 184 -1.12 19.91 8.29
C ALA A 184 -0.35 21.18 8.62
N GLY A 185 0.31 21.72 7.61
CA GLY A 185 0.90 23.06 7.62
C GLY A 185 1.08 23.58 6.20
N ASP A 186 2.07 24.45 6.02
CA ASP A 186 2.45 24.96 4.69
C ASP A 186 3.42 23.96 4.03
N THR A 187 2.90 23.16 3.10
CA THR A 187 3.66 22.13 2.39
C THR A 187 4.54 22.74 1.32
N TYR A 188 4.06 23.79 0.65
CA TYR A 188 4.80 24.49 -0.40
C TYR A 188 4.87 25.99 -0.11
N PRO A 189 5.71 26.39 0.87
CA PRO A 189 5.94 27.79 1.15
C PRO A 189 6.34 28.54 -0.13
N GLU A 190 5.83 29.76 -0.28
CA GLU A 190 6.09 30.65 -1.42
C GLU A 190 5.41 30.25 -2.74
N LYS A 191 4.74 29.09 -2.82
CA LYS A 191 3.90 28.73 -3.99
C LYS A 191 2.47 29.29 -3.89
N THR A 192 1.99 29.47 -2.67
CA THR A 192 0.64 29.99 -2.35
C THR A 192 0.72 31.07 -1.26
N ASP A 193 -0.33 31.89 -1.15
CA ASP A 193 -0.53 32.87 -0.06
C ASP A 193 -1.31 32.29 1.13
N TYR A 194 -1.60 30.98 1.10
CA TYR A 194 -2.28 30.22 2.15
C TYR A 194 -1.55 28.91 2.46
N TYR A 195 -1.87 28.31 3.61
CA TYR A 195 -1.36 27.02 4.06
C TYR A 195 -2.08 25.88 3.32
N ASP A 196 -1.50 25.41 2.22
CA ASP A 196 -2.12 24.45 1.30
C ASP A 196 -2.54 23.13 1.98
N GLY A 197 -1.70 22.60 2.87
CA GLY A 197 -2.02 21.38 3.62
C GLY A 197 -3.23 21.56 4.54
N GLU A 198 -3.39 22.74 5.14
CA GLU A 198 -4.53 23.06 6.00
C GLU A 198 -5.82 23.18 5.19
N VAL A 199 -5.75 23.74 3.97
CA VAL A 199 -6.87 23.76 3.02
C VAL A 199 -7.28 22.34 2.61
N TYR A 200 -6.33 21.49 2.21
CA TYR A 200 -6.65 20.11 1.82
C TYR A 200 -7.28 19.33 2.96
N THR A 201 -6.70 19.44 4.17
CA THR A 201 -7.26 18.74 5.33
C THR A 201 -8.63 19.29 5.75
N GLN A 202 -8.87 20.60 5.60
CA GLN A 202 -10.21 21.17 5.80
C GLN A 202 -11.23 20.56 4.83
N MET A 203 -10.89 20.39 3.55
CA MET A 203 -11.78 19.75 2.57
C MET A 203 -12.17 18.32 2.98
N GLY A 204 -11.25 17.56 3.59
CA GLY A 204 -11.59 16.21 4.10
C GLY A 204 -12.49 16.22 5.32
N LEU A 205 -12.34 17.23 6.20
CA LEU A 205 -13.28 17.42 7.29
C LEU A 205 -14.68 17.75 6.76
N ASP A 206 -14.77 18.58 5.72
CA ASP A 206 -16.04 18.95 5.09
C ASP A 206 -16.72 17.75 4.41
N MET A 207 -15.94 16.79 3.91
CA MET A 207 -16.43 15.51 3.38
C MET A 207 -16.87 14.52 4.48
N MET A 208 -16.62 14.81 5.76
CA MET A 208 -16.84 13.90 6.88
C MET A 208 -17.75 14.52 7.98
N PRO A 209 -18.98 14.99 7.66
CA PRO A 209 -19.84 15.73 8.59
C PRO A 209 -20.29 14.94 9.82
N GLY A 210 -20.14 13.61 9.82
CA GLY A 210 -20.43 12.74 10.97
C GLY A 210 -19.27 12.56 11.96
N PHE A 211 -18.14 13.22 11.71
CA PHE A 211 -16.93 13.12 12.51
C PHE A 211 -16.64 14.42 13.29
N HIS A 212 -16.06 14.27 14.48
CA HIS A 212 -15.54 15.33 15.31
C HIS A 212 -14.09 15.64 14.90
N PRO A 213 -13.81 16.85 14.41
CA PRO A 213 -12.47 17.22 13.96
C PRO A 213 -11.54 17.46 15.14
N VAL A 214 -10.31 16.96 15.03
CA VAL A 214 -9.17 17.39 15.84
C VAL A 214 -8.13 17.93 14.86
N LYS A 215 -7.98 19.26 14.82
CA LYS A 215 -7.03 19.94 13.95
C LYS A 215 -5.70 20.09 14.68
N LEU A 216 -4.64 19.61 14.04
CA LEU A 216 -3.26 19.84 14.41
C LEU A 216 -2.62 20.59 13.23
N TRP A 217 -2.73 21.90 13.29
CA TRP A 217 -2.31 22.85 12.27
C TRP A 217 -1.14 23.70 12.76
N THR A 218 -0.27 24.08 11.82
CA THR A 218 0.89 24.91 12.15
C THR A 218 0.49 26.38 12.34
N SER A 219 -0.50 26.86 11.59
CA SER A 219 -0.92 28.26 11.58
C SER A 219 -1.48 28.75 12.93
N ASP A 220 -2.16 27.87 13.67
CA ASP A 220 -2.77 28.16 14.97
C ASP A 220 -1.92 27.67 16.16
N GLY A 221 -0.76 27.07 15.89
CA GLY A 221 0.16 26.55 16.89
C GLY A 221 -0.32 25.30 17.62
N SER A 222 -1.36 24.62 17.12
CA SER A 222 -1.83 23.33 17.67
C SER A 222 -0.92 22.16 17.28
N LEU A 223 -0.17 22.27 16.19
CA LEU A 223 0.92 21.36 15.81
C LEU A 223 2.29 22.00 16.08
N LYS A 224 2.99 21.56 17.12
CA LYS A 224 4.35 22.01 17.43
C LYS A 224 5.41 20.97 17.10
N ASN A 225 5.09 19.69 17.33
CA ASN A 225 5.96 18.57 16.97
C ASN A 225 5.18 17.25 17.00
N TRP A 226 5.88 16.13 16.72
CA TRP A 226 5.29 14.79 16.66
C TRP A 226 4.60 14.34 17.96
N VAL A 227 4.94 14.93 19.12
CA VAL A 227 4.30 14.58 20.40
C VAL A 227 2.83 14.98 20.41
N ASP A 228 2.46 16.08 19.75
CA ASP A 228 1.05 16.54 19.69
C ASP A 228 0.20 15.54 18.91
N VAL A 229 0.75 15.01 17.81
CA VAL A 229 0.15 13.94 17.00
C VAL A 229 -0.04 12.68 17.83
N VAL A 230 1.01 12.21 18.52
CA VAL A 230 0.94 11.01 19.36
C VAL A 230 -0.06 11.18 20.51
N LYS A 231 -0.11 12.35 21.15
CA LYS A 231 -1.10 12.66 22.19
C LYS A 231 -2.53 12.62 21.65
N ALA A 232 -2.77 13.16 20.47
CA ALA A 232 -4.09 13.13 19.84
C ALA A 232 -4.50 11.70 19.48
N MET A 233 -3.61 10.93 18.84
CA MET A 233 -3.87 9.52 18.49
C MET A 233 -4.12 8.64 19.71
N ASN A 234 -3.41 8.85 20.82
CA ASN A 234 -3.58 8.08 22.05
C ASN A 234 -4.95 8.30 22.73
N LYS A 235 -5.66 9.39 22.39
CA LYS A 235 -7.07 9.59 22.82
C LYS A 235 -8.05 8.75 22.00
N GLY A 236 -7.60 8.20 20.88
CA GLY A 236 -8.39 7.39 19.95
C GLY A 236 -9.01 8.22 18.83
N CYS A 237 -8.88 7.70 17.60
CA CYS A 237 -9.49 8.27 16.39
C CYS A 237 -9.89 7.16 15.43
N GLY A 238 -10.94 7.37 14.64
CA GLY A 238 -11.29 6.48 13.53
C GLY A 238 -10.44 6.75 12.30
N PHE A 239 -10.16 8.03 12.02
CA PHE A 239 -9.36 8.46 10.88
C PHE A 239 -8.27 9.44 11.29
N ILE A 240 -7.17 9.38 10.56
CA ILE A 240 -6.10 10.36 10.60
C ILE A 240 -5.69 10.71 9.16
N TRP A 241 -5.50 12.00 8.89
CA TRP A 241 -5.00 12.48 7.61
C TRP A 241 -3.84 13.46 7.82
N PHE A 242 -2.68 13.14 7.25
CA PHE A 242 -1.53 14.03 7.15
C PHE A 242 -1.48 14.66 5.76
N SER A 243 -1.28 15.97 5.71
CA SER A 243 -0.91 16.71 4.50
C SER A 243 0.37 17.49 4.77
N GLY A 244 1.44 17.13 4.07
CA GLY A 244 2.76 17.70 4.28
C GLY A 244 3.88 16.79 3.75
N HIS A 245 5.12 17.14 4.09
CA HIS A 245 6.30 16.36 3.72
C HIS A 245 6.44 15.08 4.56
N GLY A 246 7.00 14.05 3.94
CA GLY A 246 7.31 12.78 4.58
C GLY A 246 8.71 12.31 4.21
N ASN A 247 9.30 11.49 5.06
CA ASN A 247 10.56 10.81 4.76
C ASN A 247 10.46 9.35 5.23
N PRO A 248 11.29 8.43 4.68
CA PRO A 248 11.23 7.02 5.03
C PRO A 248 11.91 6.69 6.37
N ALA A 249 12.34 7.68 7.17
CA ALA A 249 13.04 7.42 8.42
C ALA A 249 12.10 6.71 9.42
N THR A 250 12.63 5.63 10.00
CA THR A 250 12.05 4.88 11.12
C THR A 250 12.70 5.28 12.43
#